data_AF-A0A2V9U1H6-F1
#
_entry.id   AF-A0A2V9U1H6-F1
#
_cell.length_a   1.000
_cell.length_b   1.000
_cell.length_c   1.000
_cell.angle_alpha   90.00
_cell.angle_beta   90.00
_cell.angle_gamma   90.00
#
_symmetry.space_group_name_H-M   'P 1'
#
loop_
_entity.id
_entity.type
_entity.pdbx_description
1 polymer ?
#
loop_
_entity_poly.entity_id
_entity_poly.type
_entity_poly.pdbx_seq_one_letter_code
_entity_poly.pdbx_strand_id
1 'polypeptide(L)'
;MLGSEQRGTLRGRSLNISEAGIAGVFVTVWDVGAPVRLEFSVPVTSNPVRVGAVVRSRSGHRYGFEFVDLTPEQREIINKTCRTLALLE
;
A
#
# COMPACT_ATOMS: atom_id res chain seq x y z
N MET A 1 4.84 28.96 4.01
CA MET A 1 5.56 28.30 2.91
C MET A 1 4.81 27.02 2.60
N LEU A 2 3.89 27.06 1.63
CA LEU A 2 3.11 25.88 1.23
C LEU A 2 4.08 24.91 0.57
N GLY A 3 4.36 23.80 1.24
CA GLY A 3 5.29 22.78 0.76
C GLY A 3 4.86 22.31 -0.62
N SER A 4 5.80 22.30 -1.56
CA SER A 4 5.60 21.70 -2.87
C SER A 4 5.09 20.27 -2.68
N GLU A 5 3.91 19.97 -3.24
CA GLU A 5 3.43 18.60 -3.33
C GLU A 5 4.51 17.81 -4.07
N GLN A 6 5.17 16.89 -3.37
CA GLN A 6 6.21 16.06 -3.95
C GLN A 6 5.54 15.00 -4.82
N ARG A 7 5.10 15.41 -6.03
CA ARG A 7 4.57 14.54 -7.07
C ARG A 7 5.74 13.79 -7.71
N GLY A 8 6.07 12.65 -7.12
CA GLY A 8 7.02 11.70 -7.69
C GLY A 8 6.57 10.27 -7.39
N THR A 9 6.75 9.38 -8.36
CA THR A 9 6.58 7.94 -8.11
C THR A 9 7.80 7.45 -7.34
N LEU A 10 7.58 7.03 -6.10
CA LEU A 10 8.60 6.40 -5.27
C LEU A 10 8.45 4.88 -5.35
N ARG A 11 9.56 4.17 -5.53
CA ARG A 11 9.59 2.71 -5.51
C ARG A 11 10.04 2.23 -4.13
N GLY A 12 9.34 1.22 -3.62
CA GLY A 12 9.64 0.58 -2.34
C GLY A 12 9.53 -0.93 -2.45
N ARG A 13 9.74 -1.60 -1.33
CA ARG A 13 9.53 -3.06 -1.21
C ARG A 13 8.37 -3.32 -0.26
N SER A 14 7.40 -4.11 -0.68
CA SER A 14 6.36 -4.59 0.22
C SER A 14 6.94 -5.55 1.27
N LEU A 15 6.32 -5.58 2.45
CA LEU A 15 6.69 -6.44 3.57
C LEU A 15 5.60 -7.47 3.86
N ASN A 16 4.37 -7.00 4.03
CA ASN A 16 3.19 -7.84 4.25
C ASN A 16 1.95 -7.11 3.72
N ILE A 17 0.86 -7.85 3.56
CA ILE A 17 -0.44 -7.34 3.15
C ILE A 17 -1.55 -8.00 3.98
N SER A 18 -2.56 -7.22 4.30
CA SER A 18 -3.80 -7.64 4.96
C SER A 18 -4.99 -7.04 4.19
N GLU A 19 -6.21 -7.42 4.57
CA GLU A 19 -7.42 -6.84 3.98
C GLU A 19 -7.56 -5.33 4.25
N ALA A 20 -6.98 -4.83 5.35
CA ALA A 20 -7.06 -3.43 5.75
C ALA A 20 -5.92 -2.57 5.17
N GLY A 21 -4.80 -3.16 4.78
CA GLY A 21 -3.61 -2.38 4.41
C GLY A 21 -2.40 -3.21 4.04
N ILE A 22 -1.32 -2.50 3.71
CA ILE A 22 -0.04 -3.08 3.28
C ILE A 22 1.11 -2.37 4.01
N ALA A 23 2.16 -3.10 4.36
CA ALA A 23 3.40 -2.52 4.86
C ALA A 23 4.49 -2.53 3.79
N GLY A 24 5.38 -1.53 3.83
CA GLY A 24 6.49 -1.44 2.89
C GLY A 24 7.68 -0.64 3.42
N VAL A 25 8.81 -0.76 2.73
CA VAL A 25 10.04 0.01 2.98
C VAL A 25 10.24 1.02 1.86
N PHE A 26 10.39 2.28 2.23
CA PHE A 26 10.60 3.40 1.31
C PHE A 26 11.68 4.34 1.85
N VAL A 27 12.54 4.85 0.96
CA VAL A 27 13.52 5.90 1.28
C VAL A 27 12.86 7.25 1.06
N THR A 28 12.03 7.65 2.02
CA THR A 28 11.26 8.89 2.02
C THR A 28 10.87 9.26 3.46
N VAL A 29 10.20 10.40 3.65
CA VAL A 29 9.77 10.93 4.94
C VAL A 29 8.29 11.36 4.91
N TRP A 30 7.40 10.45 4.53
CA TRP A 30 5.96 10.72 4.66
C TRP A 30 5.55 10.83 6.12
N ASP A 31 4.63 11.75 6.41
CA ASP A 31 4.02 11.91 7.72
C ASP A 31 2.87 10.93 7.92
N VAL A 32 2.62 10.54 9.18
CA VAL A 32 1.41 9.81 9.54
C VAL A 32 0.19 10.68 9.25
N GLY A 33 -0.81 10.11 8.60
CA GLY A 33 -1.98 10.81 8.08
C GLY A 33 -1.83 11.29 6.63
N ALA A 34 -0.63 11.21 6.04
CA ALA A 34 -0.45 11.62 4.65
C ALA A 34 -1.23 10.69 3.70
N PRO A 35 -2.05 11.24 2.79
CA PRO A 35 -2.69 10.46 1.74
C PRO A 35 -1.69 10.10 0.65
N VAL A 36 -1.74 8.86 0.18
CA VAL A 36 -0.89 8.34 -0.90
C VAL A 36 -1.71 7.49 -1.88
N ARG A 37 -1.17 7.30 -3.08
CA ARG A 37 -1.64 6.26 -4.00
C ARG A 37 -0.60 5.17 -4.07
N LEU A 38 -1.03 3.94 -3.88
CA LEU A 38 -0.18 2.76 -3.96
C LEU A 38 -0.46 2.04 -5.27
N GLU A 39 0.61 1.56 -5.91
CA GLU A 39 0.58 0.65 -7.04
C GLU A 39 1.45 -0.56 -6.69
N PHE A 40 0.90 -1.77 -6.74
CA PHE A 40 1.62 -3.00 -6.44
C PHE A 40 1.07 -4.20 -7.21
N SER A 41 1.93 -5.19 -7.46
CA SER A 41 1.54 -6.45 -8.11
C SER A 41 1.19 -7.51 -7.06
N VAL A 42 0.23 -8.38 -7.38
CA VAL A 42 -0.23 -9.49 -6.53
C VAL A 42 -0.35 -10.76 -7.39
N PRO A 43 -0.28 -11.98 -6.80
CA PRO A 43 -0.28 -13.22 -7.57
C PRO A 43 -1.63 -13.56 -8.22
N VAL A 44 -2.72 -12.88 -7.85
CA VAL A 44 -4.08 -13.24 -8.29
C VAL A 44 -4.58 -12.46 -9.52
N THR A 45 -3.79 -11.52 -10.04
CA THR A 45 -4.11 -10.75 -11.25
C THR A 45 -2.84 -10.33 -11.97
N SER A 46 -2.90 -10.26 -13.31
CA SER A 46 -1.78 -9.80 -14.14
C SER A 46 -1.59 -8.28 -14.13
N ASN A 47 -2.64 -7.52 -13.77
CA ASN A 47 -2.59 -6.06 -13.76
C ASN A 47 -2.21 -5.52 -12.37
N PRO A 48 -1.38 -4.47 -12.26
CA PRO A 48 -1.09 -3.83 -10.99
C PRO A 48 -2.35 -3.32 -10.28
N VAL A 49 -2.44 -3.56 -8.98
CA VAL A 49 -3.49 -3.04 -8.12
C VAL A 49 -3.16 -1.60 -7.76
N ARG A 50 -4.09 -0.69 -8.02
CA ARG A 50 -3.96 0.75 -7.72
C ARG A 50 -5.02 1.15 -6.71
N VAL A 51 -4.61 1.62 -5.54
CA VAL A 51 -5.53 1.98 -4.44
C VAL A 51 -5.11 3.29 -3.79
N GLY A 52 -6.08 4.00 -3.22
CA GLY A 52 -5.82 5.05 -2.25
C GLY A 52 -5.41 4.45 -0.91
N ALA A 53 -4.51 5.12 -0.19
CA ALA A 53 -4.15 4.73 1.16
C ALA A 53 -3.73 5.95 2.01
N VAL A 54 -3.68 5.75 3.32
CA VAL A 54 -3.17 6.73 4.29
C VAL A 54 -2.03 6.10 5.09
N VAL A 55 -0.95 6.86 5.30
CA VAL A 55 0.14 6.42 6.19
C VAL A 55 -0.39 6.36 7.62
N ARG A 56 -0.34 5.18 8.25
CA ARG A 56 -0.79 4.98 9.64
C ARG A 56 0.32 4.77 10.64
N SER A 57 1.47 4.28 10.19
CA SER A 57 2.63 4.11 11.06
C SER A 57 3.92 4.31 10.28
N ARG A 58 4.95 4.79 10.98
CA ARG A 58 6.31 4.94 10.47
C ARG A 58 7.31 4.53 11.55
N SER A 59 8.25 3.66 11.19
CA SER A 59 9.40 3.29 12.03
C SER A 59 10.65 3.24 11.16
N GLY A 60 11.43 4.32 11.18
CA GLY A 60 12.52 4.53 10.22
C GLY A 60 11.97 4.54 8.78
N HIS A 61 12.51 3.66 7.94
CA HIS A 61 12.07 3.50 6.54
C HIS A 61 10.87 2.56 6.36
N ARG A 62 10.34 1.96 7.44
CA ARG A 62 9.16 1.08 7.39
C ARG A 62 7.90 1.91 7.56
N TYR A 63 6.94 1.68 6.67
CA TYR A 63 5.66 2.36 6.63
C TYR A 63 4.52 1.34 6.63
N GLY A 64 3.49 1.63 7.41
CA GLY A 64 2.18 0.96 7.33
C GLY A 64 1.18 1.87 6.63
N PHE A 65 0.50 1.34 5.62
CA PHE A 65 -0.50 2.05 4.85
C PHE A 65 -1.86 1.36 5.03
N GLU A 66 -2.87 2.12 5.41
CA GLU A 66 -4.26 1.65 5.46
C GLU A 66 -4.96 2.02 4.14
N PHE A 67 -5.63 1.05 3.52
CA PHE A 67 -6.38 1.28 2.29
C PHE A 67 -7.61 2.16 2.54
N VAL A 68 -7.92 3.05 1.60
CA VAL A 68 -9.13 3.89 1.65
C VAL A 68 -9.90 3.79 0.32
N ASP A 69 -11.23 3.93 0.40
CA ASP A 69 -12.14 3.98 -0.74
C ASP A 69 -12.00 2.81 -1.73
N LEU A 70 -11.75 1.60 -1.22
CA LEU A 70 -11.64 0.40 -2.04
C LEU A 70 -12.94 0.11 -2.79
N THR A 71 -12.84 -0.08 -4.10
CA THR A 71 -13.94 -0.62 -4.92
C THR A 71 -14.23 -2.08 -4.54
N PRO A 72 -15.43 -2.61 -4.85
CA PRO A 72 -15.73 -4.02 -4.63
C PRO A 72 -14.73 -4.97 -5.29
N GLU A 73 -14.29 -4.65 -6.51
CA GLU A 73 -13.29 -5.42 -7.26
C GLU A 73 -11.92 -5.41 -6.56
N GLN A 74 -11.44 -4.23 -6.14
CA GLN A 74 -10.18 -4.12 -5.40
C GLN A 74 -10.23 -4.91 -4.09
N ARG A 75 -11.35 -4.83 -3.35
CA ARG A 75 -11.57 -5.59 -2.11
C ARG A 75 -11.53 -7.10 -2.37
N GLU A 76 -12.13 -7.57 -3.44
CA GLU A 76 -12.11 -8.98 -3.82
C GLU A 76 -10.69 -9.45 -4.18
N ILE A 77 -9.94 -8.67 -4.98
CA ILE A 77 -8.55 -8.95 -5.32
C ILE A 77 -7.67 -9.02 -4.07
N ILE A 78 -7.80 -8.06 -3.15
CA ILE A 78 -7.04 -8.04 -1.90
C ILE A 78 -7.40 -9.25 -1.02
N ASN A 79 -8.69 -9.57 -0.87
CA ASN A 79 -9.14 -10.75 -0.12
C ASN A 79 -8.55 -12.05 -0.69
N LYS A 80 -8.64 -12.24 -2.01
CA LYS A 80 -8.05 -13.41 -2.68
C LYS A 80 -6.54 -13.46 -2.48
N THR A 81 -5.87 -12.31 -2.59
CA THR A 81 -4.41 -12.21 -2.34
C THR A 81 -4.05 -12.68 -0.94
N CYS A 82 -4.71 -12.17 0.11
CA CYS A 82 -4.43 -12.59 1.49
C CYS A 82 -4.66 -14.09 1.69
N ARG A 83 -5.75 -14.64 1.15
CA ARG A 83 -6.02 -16.09 1.20
C ARG A 83 -4.97 -16.90 0.47
N THR A 84 -4.53 -16.48 -0.71
CA THR A 84 -3.50 -17.17 -1.49
C THR A 84 -2.15 -17.15 -0.77
N LEU A 85 -1.76 -16.01 -0.19
CA LEU A 85 -0.49 -15.90 0.53
C LEU A 85 -0.47 -16.72 1.82
N ALA A 86 -1.61 -16.83 2.52
CA ALA A 86 -1.73 -17.67 3.71
C ALA A 86 -1.54 -19.17 3.43
N LEU A 87 -1.64 -19.62 2.18
CA LEU A 87 -1.35 -21.00 1.78
C LEU A 87 0.16 -21.26 1.58
N LEU A 88 0.99 -20.21 1.62
CA LEU A 88 2.43 -20.28 1.40
C LEU A 88 3.23 -20.21 2.71
N GLU A 89 2.56 -20.09 3.86
CA GLU A 89 3.16 -20.04 5.20
C GLU A 89 3.36 -21.44 5.81
#